data_AF-A0A9P6ZTP1-F1
#
_entry.id   AF-A0A9P6ZTP1-F1
#
_cell.length_a   1.000
_cell.length_b   1.000
_cell.length_c   1.000
_cell.angle_alpha   90.00
_cell.angle_beta   90.00
_cell.angle_gamma   90.00
#
_symmetry.space_group_name_H-M   'P 1'
#
loop_
_entity.id
_entity.type
_entity.pdbx_description
1 polymer ?
#
loop_
_entity_poly.entity_id
_entity_poly.type
_entity_poly.pdbx_seq_one_letter_code
_entity_poly.pdbx_strand_id
1 'polypeptide(L)' 'PEAFDILTCIGSYRHAVMQLTNLGIDLVYNLGVMVSYLGRLVRHGIHVDEGDQIVWAWFLRDSVHNYARTPCPDYAR' A
#
# COMPACT_ATOMS: atom_id res chain seq x y z
N PRO A 1 -6.97 14.34 -8.17
CA PRO A 1 -6.83 12.97 -7.65
C PRO A 1 -6.11 13.00 -6.31
N GLU A 2 -6.83 12.66 -5.24
CA GLU A 2 -6.21 12.42 -3.95
C GLU A 2 -5.27 11.22 -4.13
N ALA A 3 -3.97 11.45 -4.04
CA ALA A 3 -2.91 10.46 -4.18
C ALA A 3 -2.96 9.42 -3.05
N PHE A 4 -3.85 8.43 -3.17
CA PHE A 4 -3.77 7.20 -2.41
C PHE A 4 -2.65 6.32 -2.97
N ASP A 5 -1.98 5.62 -2.06
CA ASP A 5 -1.07 4.55 -2.42
C ASP A 5 -1.90 3.28 -2.65
N ILE A 6 -1.56 2.54 -3.70
CA ILE A 6 -2.24 1.32 -4.09
C ILE A 6 -1.23 0.18 -4.00
N LEU A 7 -1.58 -0.84 -3.21
CA LEU A 7 -0.86 -2.11 -3.17
C LEU A 7 -1.71 -3.22 -3.77
N THR A 8 -1.11 -4.02 -4.64
CA THR A 8 -1.67 -5.30 -5.05
C THR A 8 -0.59 -6.38 -5.01
N CYS A 9 -1.02 -7.61 -4.77
CA CYS A 9 -0.13 -8.76 -4.76
C CYS A 9 -0.49 -9.75 -5.86
N ILE A 10 0.57 -10.21 -6.52
CA ILE A 10 0.55 -11.25 -7.53
C ILE A 10 1.54 -12.36 -7.13
N GLY A 11 1.46 -13.50 -7.79
CA GLY A 11 2.34 -14.64 -7.54
C GLY A 11 1.57 -15.88 -7.10
N SER A 12 2.27 -16.79 -6.42
CA SER A 12 1.72 -18.06 -5.96
C SER A 12 1.96 -18.16 -4.46
N TYR A 13 1.05 -17.57 -3.69
CA TYR A 13 1.05 -17.61 -2.23
C TYR A 13 -0.32 -18.00 -1.69
N ARG A 14 -0.35 -18.47 -0.44
CA ARG A 14 -1.56 -18.78 0.30
C ARG A 14 -1.48 -18.16 1.68
N HIS A 15 -2.64 -17.74 2.19
CA HIS A 15 -2.80 -17.17 3.53
C HIS A 15 -1.83 -15.98 3.76
N ALA A 16 -2.25 -14.81 3.29
CA ALA A 16 -1.54 -13.57 3.59
C ALA A 16 -2.44 -12.62 4.39
N VAL A 17 -1.82 -11.89 5.29
CA VAL A 17 -2.47 -10.85 6.11
C VAL A 17 -1.73 -9.55 5.92
N MET A 18 -2.47 -8.50 5.58
CA MET A 18 -1.96 -7.13 5.59
C MET A 18 -2.37 -6.49 6.92
N GLN A 19 -1.38 -6.13 7.73
CA GLN A 19 -1.58 -5.51 9.03
C GLN A 19 -1.52 -4.00 8.88
N LEU A 20 -2.55 -3.28 9.29
CA LEU A 20 -2.57 -1.82 9.39
C LEU A 20 -2.35 -1.45 10.86
N THR A 21 -1.10 -1.59 11.30
CA THR A 21 -0.70 -1.63 12.72
C THR A 21 -1.17 -0.42 13.54
N ASN A 22 -1.12 0.81 13.01
CA ASN A 22 -1.59 2.00 13.74
C ASN A 22 -3.12 2.15 13.77
N LEU A 23 -3.84 1.32 13.01
CA LEU A 23 -5.30 1.25 13.01
C LEU A 23 -5.83 0.02 13.79
N GLY A 24 -4.96 -0.94 14.13
CA GLY A 24 -5.36 -2.19 14.78
C GLY A 24 -6.23 -3.08 13.89
N ILE A 25 -6.05 -3.00 12.57
CA ILE A 25 -6.83 -3.75 11.58
C ILE A 25 -5.93 -4.78 10.90
N ASP A 26 -6.40 -6.02 10.84
CA ASP A 26 -5.81 -7.09 10.04
C ASP A 26 -6.74 -7.40 8.85
N LEU A 27 -6.18 -7.31 7.64
CA LEU A 27 -6.90 -7.56 6.40
C LEU A 27 -6.46 -8.89 5.81
N VAL A 28 -7.43 -9.75 5.48
CA VAL A 28 -7.18 -10.93 4.65
C VAL A 28 -6.72 -10.45 3.27
N TYR A 29 -5.48 -10.78 2.90
CA TYR A 29 -4.80 -10.20 1.74
C TYR A 29 -4.49 -11.26 0.66
N ASN A 30 -5.55 -11.97 0.26
CA ASN A 30 -5.49 -13.04 -0.73
C ASN A 30 -5.06 -12.55 -2.12
N LEU A 31 -4.69 -13.50 -2.99
CA LEU A 31 -4.30 -13.24 -4.36
C LEU A 31 -5.37 -12.38 -5.09
N GLY A 32 -4.92 -11.33 -5.77
CA GLY A 32 -5.80 -10.44 -6.54
C GLY A 32 -6.48 -9.34 -5.72
N VAL A 33 -6.25 -9.28 -4.40
CA VAL A 33 -6.70 -8.15 -3.58
C VAL A 33 -5.87 -6.90 -3.91
N MET A 34 -6.57 -5.77 -4.00
CA MET A 34 -5.97 -4.44 -4.14
C MET A 34 -6.44 -3.58 -2.98
N VAL A 35 -5.50 -2.89 -2.33
CA VAL A 35 -5.78 -2.01 -1.18
C VAL A 35 -5.30 -0.61 -1.52
N SER A 36 -6.21 0.36 -1.44
CA SER A 36 -5.90 1.78 -1.52
C SER A 36 -5.86 2.37 -0.11
N TYR A 37 -4.79 3.06 0.24
CA TYR A 37 -4.60 3.63 1.58
C TYR A 37 -3.63 4.82 1.54
N LEU A 38 -3.49 5.53 2.66
CA LEU A 38 -2.55 6.64 2.80
C LEU A 38 -1.21 6.10 3.32
N GLY A 39 -0.26 5.76 2.45
CA GLY A 39 0.92 4.98 2.87
C GLY A 39 1.95 5.72 3.72
N ARG A 40 1.86 7.05 3.82
CA ARG A 40 2.60 7.84 4.82
C ARG A 40 1.94 7.87 6.19
N LEU A 41 0.61 7.78 6.23
CA LEU A 41 -0.17 7.84 7.48
C LEU A 41 -0.39 6.44 8.09
N VAL A 42 -0.64 5.43 7.25
CA VAL A 42 -0.99 4.08 7.68
C VAL A 42 0.27 3.21 7.70
N ARG A 43 0.68 2.81 8.90
CA ARG A 43 1.80 1.88 9.11
C ARG A 43 1.33 0.48 8.76
N HIS A 44 1.92 -0.09 7.74
CA HIS A 44 1.48 -1.35 7.17
C HIS A 44 2.62 -2.36 7.03
N GLY A 45 2.25 -3.64 7.04
CA GLY A 45 3.14 -4.76 6.75
C GLY A 45 2.32 -5.92 6.17
N ILE A 46 2.97 -6.77 5.39
CA ILE A 46 2.34 -7.96 4.82
C ILE A 46 3.09 -9.18 5.37
N HIS A 47 2.33 -10.12 5.93
CA HIS A 47 2.81 -11.45 6.28
C HIS A 47 2.24 -12.47 5.31
N VAL A 48 3.08 -13.43 4.90
CA VAL A 48 2.71 -14.53 4.00
C VAL A 48 3.16 -15.82 4.66
N ASP A 49 2.23 -16.74 4.85
CA ASP A 49 2.53 -18.02 5.50
C ASP A 49 3.27 -18.96 4.56
N GLU A 50 2.82 -19.05 3.30
CA GLU A 50 3.34 -20.00 2.31
C GLU A 50 3.42 -19.40 0.91
N GLY A 51 4.54 -19.68 0.22
CA GLY A 51 4.75 -19.39 -1.20
C GLY A 51 5.44 -18.07 -1.50
N ASP A 52 5.45 -17.72 -2.79
CA ASP A 52 6.14 -16.54 -3.30
C ASP A 52 5.14 -15.42 -3.61
N GLN A 53 5.34 -14.27 -2.96
CA GLN A 53 4.56 -13.06 -3.17
C GLN A 53 5.41 -12.00 -3.88
N ILE A 54 4.84 -11.42 -4.93
CA ILE A 54 5.36 -10.22 -5.58
C ILE A 54 4.37 -9.09 -5.31
N VAL A 55 4.85 -8.04 -4.67
CA VAL A 55 4.05 -6.86 -4.31
C VAL A 55 4.27 -5.77 -5.36
N TRP A 56 3.20 -5.25 -5.95
CA TRP A 56 3.24 -4.03 -6.74
C TRP A 56 2.70 -2.85 -5.93
N ALA A 57 3.58 -1.89 -5.65
CA ALA A 57 3.22 -0.60 -5.07
C ALA A 57 3.13 0.50 -6.14
N TRP A 58 1.98 1.15 -6.21
CA TRP A 58 1.78 2.40 -6.94
C TRP A 58 1.62 3.53 -5.94
N PHE A 59 2.51 4.51 -5.98
CA PHE A 59 2.48 5.67 -5.10
C PHE A 59 3.03 6.91 -5.80
N LEU A 60 2.68 8.09 -5.30
CA LEU A 60 3.18 9.36 -5.82
C LEU A 60 4.32 9.89 -4.94
N ARG A 61 5.49 10.11 -5.52
CA ARG A 61 6.66 10.66 -4.81
C ARG A 61 6.59 12.19 -4.74
N ASP A 62 7.12 12.77 -3.66
CA ASP A 62 7.23 14.23 -3.51
C ASP A 62 7.99 14.90 -4.65
N SER A 63 8.99 14.22 -5.22
CA SER A 63 9.73 14.72 -6.38
C SER A 63 8.83 14.97 -7.60
N VAL A 64 7.76 14.19 -7.77
CA VAL A 64 6.79 14.36 -8.86
C VAL A 64 5.92 15.58 -8.60
N HIS A 65 5.47 15.81 -7.36
CA HIS A 65 4.77 17.03 -6.97
C HIS A 65 5.62 18.28 -7.25
N ASN A 66 6.88 18.25 -6.82
CA ASN A 66 7.83 19.35 -7.03
C ASN A 66 8.07 19.60 -8.52
N TYR A 67 8.29 18.55 -9.30
CA TYR A 67 8.47 18.64 -10.76
C TYR A 67 7.23 19.21 -11.45
N ALA A 68 6.04 18.70 -11.12
CA ALA A 68 4.79 19.13 -11.71
C ALA A 68 4.28 20.48 -11.17
N ARG A 69 4.99 21.10 -10.22
CA ARG A 69 4.57 22.31 -9.49
C ARG A 69 3.15 22.21 -8.93
N THR A 70 2.78 21.00 -8.52
CA THR A 70 1.49 20.70 -7.91
C THR A 70 1.70 20.57 -6.40
N PRO A 71 0.88 21.24 -5.57
CA PRO A 71 1.01 21.13 -4.11
C PRO A 71 1.02 19.66 -3.67
N CYS A 72 1.95 19.32 -2.77
CA CYS A 72 1.87 18.05 -2.04
C CYS A 72 0.74 18.19 -0.99
N PRO A 73 -0.30 17.33 -1.05
CA PRO A 73 -1.43 17.41 -0.14
C PRO A 73 -1.00 17.13 1.30
N ASP A 74 -1.65 17.76 2.28
CA ASP A 74 -1.20 17.70 3.68
C ASP A 74 -1.21 16.29 4.27
N TYR A 75 -2.11 15.42 3.83
CA TYR A 75 -2.13 14.01 4.27
C TYR A 75 -0.94 13.18 3.75
N ALA A 76 -0.22 13.71 2.76
CA ALA A 76 0.98 13.11 2.18
C ALA A 76 2.27 13.76 2.74
N ARG A 77 2.19 14.61 3.77
CA ARG A 77 3.37 15.15 4.46
C ARG A 77 3.76 14.31 5.67
#